data_AF-A0AA42PNB1-F1
#
_entry.id   AF-A0AA42PNB1-F1
#
_cell.length_a   1.000
_cell.length_b   1.000
_cell.length_c   1.000
_cell.angle_alpha   90.00
_cell.angle_beta   90.00
_cell.angle_gamma   90.00
#
_symmetry.space_group_name_H-M   'P 1'
#
loop_
_entity.id
_entity.type
_entity.pdbx_description
1 polymer ?
#
loop_
_entity_poly.entity_id
_entity_poly.type
_entity_poly.pdbx_seq_one_letter_code
_entity_poly.pdbx_strand_id
1 'polypeptide(L)'
;MDNDVMALIDELLISNAKLLQQANAGEWDVFLDESVAYTMGMRTLCDIDLTQLAQHSKTSVSARLATLLENDALLTRAIQGRLSTITTELSAMRKTSSVAKSYTAV
;
A
#
# COMPACT_ATOMS: atom_id res chain seq x y z
N MET A 1 -22.34 11.46 9.74
CA MET A 1 -22.03 11.04 8.36
C MET A 1 -20.85 11.83 7.81
N ASP A 2 -20.97 13.11 7.46
CA ASP A 2 -19.86 13.88 6.87
C ASP A 2 -18.56 13.88 7.70
N ASN A 3 -18.69 14.06 9.02
CA ASN A 3 -17.54 14.01 9.93
C ASN A 3 -16.92 12.60 10.03
N ASP A 4 -17.75 11.56 9.93
CA ASP A 4 -17.28 10.16 10.02
C ASP A 4 -16.52 9.78 8.74
N VAL A 5 -17.00 10.23 7.57
CA VAL A 5 -16.30 10.06 6.28
C VAL A 5 -14.97 10.81 6.30
N MET A 6 -14.95 12.05 6.78
CA MET A 6 -13.72 12.83 6.90
C MET A 6 -12.71 12.18 7.86
N ALA A 7 -13.17 11.65 9.00
CA ALA A 7 -12.33 10.95 9.96
C ALA A 7 -11.75 9.67 9.35
N LEU A 8 -12.56 8.87 8.65
CA LEU A 8 -12.10 7.67 7.96
C LEU A 8 -11.02 8.00 6.93
N ILE A 9 -11.20 9.05 6.12
CA ILE A 9 -10.19 9.45 5.13
C ILE A 9 -8.90 9.92 5.82
N ASP A 10 -8.97 10.64 6.94
CA ASP A 10 -7.79 11.04 7.70
C ASP A 10 -7.04 9.84 8.29
N GLU A 11 -7.76 8.86 8.84
CA GLU A 11 -7.17 7.61 9.32
C GLU A 11 -6.48 6.84 8.19
N LEU A 12 -7.10 6.78 7.01
CA LEU A 12 -6.53 6.17 5.82
C LEU A 12 -5.28 6.91 5.33
N LEU A 13 -5.26 8.24 5.37
CA LEU A 13 -4.10 9.05 5.03
C LEU A 13 -2.92 8.77 5.98
N ILE A 14 -3.19 8.72 7.29
CA ILE A 14 -2.17 8.39 8.30
C ILE A 14 -1.65 6.97 8.08
N SER A 15 -2.56 6.01 7.88
CA SER A 15 -2.22 4.62 7.64
C SER A 15 -1.39 4.44 6.37
N ASN A 16 -1.77 5.08 5.26
CA ASN A 16 -1.02 5.04 4.01
C ASN A 16 0.40 5.63 4.18
N ALA A 17 0.52 6.79 4.83
CA ALA A 17 1.83 7.40 5.09
C ALA A 17 2.74 6.50 5.92
N LYS A 18 2.19 5.82 6.94
CA LYS A 18 2.92 4.84 7.76
C LYS A 18 3.37 3.64 6.94
N LEU A 19 2.48 3.08 6.13
CA LEU A 19 2.78 1.97 5.22
C LEU A 19 3.88 2.34 4.22
N LEU A 20 3.83 3.55 3.65
CA LEU A 20 4.87 4.05 2.76
C LEU A 20 6.21 4.20 3.47
N GLN A 21 6.21 4.69 4.72
CA GLN A 21 7.42 4.78 5.54
C GLN A 21 8.03 3.39 5.78
N GLN A 22 7.22 2.40 6.17
CA GLN A 22 7.67 1.01 6.38
C GLN A 22 8.22 0.39 5.09
N ALA A 23 7.53 0.59 3.97
CA ALA A 23 7.98 0.13 2.65
C ALA A 23 9.35 0.73 2.28
N ASN A 24 9.56 2.02 2.53
CA ASN A 24 10.84 2.70 2.28
C ASN A 24 11.94 2.24 3.25
N ALA A 25 11.58 1.91 4.49
CA ALA A 25 12.50 1.35 5.49
C ALA A 25 12.82 -0.14 5.25
N GLY A 26 12.10 -0.80 4.35
CA GLY A 26 12.24 -2.24 4.08
C GLY A 26 11.62 -3.13 5.16
N GLU A 27 10.77 -2.58 6.03
CA GLU A 27 10.08 -3.27 7.12
C GLU A 27 8.86 -4.06 6.60
N TRP A 28 9.10 -4.97 5.66
CA TRP A 28 8.03 -5.63 4.90
C TRP A 28 7.14 -6.56 5.73
N ASP A 29 7.64 -7.13 6.83
CA ASP A 29 6.83 -7.98 7.71
C ASP A 29 5.78 -7.14 8.45
N VAL A 30 6.20 -6.03 9.08
CA VAL A 30 5.30 -5.10 9.77
C VAL A 30 4.34 -4.43 8.78
N PHE A 31 4.84 -4.08 7.60
CA PHE A 31 4.03 -3.55 6.51
C PHE A 31 2.86 -4.49 6.17
N LEU A 32 3.12 -5.80 6.05
CA LEU A 32 2.09 -6.78 5.69
C LEU A 32 1.01 -6.86 6.76
N ASP A 33 1.39 -6.92 8.04
CA ASP A 33 0.45 -6.99 9.16
C ASP A 33 -0.48 -5.77 9.19
N GLU A 34 0.06 -4.58 8.96
CA GLU A 34 -0.70 -3.33 9.03
C GLU A 34 -1.49 -3.02 7.74
N SER A 35 -1.06 -3.57 6.60
CA SER A 35 -1.74 -3.38 5.30
C SER A 35 -3.17 -3.92 5.27
N VAL A 36 -3.48 -4.90 6.14
CA VAL A 36 -4.82 -5.49 6.27
C VAL A 36 -5.81 -4.45 6.74
N ALA A 37 -5.48 -3.68 7.78
CA ALA A 37 -6.34 -2.64 8.33
C ALA A 37 -6.57 -1.52 7.31
N TYR A 38 -5.51 -1.07 6.62
CA TYR A 38 -5.63 -0.08 5.54
C TYR A 38 -6.55 -0.55 4.42
N THR A 39 -6.37 -1.79 3.94
CA THR A 39 -7.19 -2.36 2.87
C THR A 39 -8.66 -2.49 3.29
N MET A 40 -8.92 -2.86 4.53
CA MET A 40 -10.28 -2.89 5.08
C MET A 40 -10.91 -1.49 5.10
N GLY A 41 -10.18 -0.48 5.57
CA GLY A 41 -10.69 0.90 5.56
C GLY A 41 -10.95 1.44 4.15
N MET A 42 -10.09 1.11 3.17
CA MET A 42 -10.31 1.48 1.76
C MET A 42 -11.58 0.83 1.20
N ARG A 43 -11.88 -0.42 1.55
CA ARG A 43 -13.14 -1.08 1.16
C ARG A 43 -14.34 -0.38 1.79
N THR A 44 -14.28 -0.09 3.09
CA THR A 44 -15.32 0.66 3.80
C THR A 44 -15.58 2.00 3.12
N LEU A 45 -14.51 2.72 2.71
CA LEU A 45 -14.65 4.00 2.01
C LEU A 45 -15.37 3.85 0.66
N CYS A 46 -15.10 2.78 -0.08
CA CYS A 46 -15.80 2.47 -1.34
C CYS A 46 -17.28 2.12 -1.14
N ASP A 47 -17.65 1.57 0.03
CA ASP A 47 -19.03 1.21 0.35
C ASP A 47 -19.89 2.42 0.79
N ILE A 48 -19.26 3.58 1.04
CA ILE A 48 -19.95 4.80 1.46
C ILE A 48 -20.56 5.51 0.25
N ASP A 49 -21.86 5.80 0.31
CA ASP A 49 -22.53 6.66 -0.65
C ASP A 49 -22.18 8.14 -0.43
N LEU A 50 -21.19 8.62 -1.17
CA LEU A 50 -20.71 10.01 -1.13
C LEU A 50 -21.72 11.02 -1.69
N THR A 51 -22.80 10.59 -2.36
CA THR A 51 -23.80 11.52 -2.91
C THR A 51 -24.60 12.23 -1.82
N GLN A 52 -24.68 11.61 -0.63
CA GLN A 52 -25.41 12.09 0.54
C GLN A 52 -24.63 13.11 1.38
N LEU A 53 -23.37 13.37 1.04
CA LEU A 53 -22.57 14.38 1.73
C LEU A 53 -23.18 15.77 1.59
N ALA A 54 -23.11 16.58 2.64
CA ALA A 54 -23.54 17.96 2.57
C ALA A 54 -22.63 18.74 1.59
N GLN A 55 -23.23 19.70 0.87
CA GLN A 55 -22.54 20.43 -0.20
C GLN A 55 -21.25 21.14 0.28
N HIS A 56 -21.23 21.62 1.54
CA HIS A 56 -20.07 22.27 2.13
C HIS A 56 -18.91 21.30 2.41
N SER A 57 -19.20 20.02 2.64
CA SER A 57 -18.22 18.97 2.93
C SER A 57 -17.61 18.36 1.68
N LYS A 58 -18.34 18.36 0.55
CA LYS A 58 -17.92 17.72 -0.70
C LYS A 58 -16.56 18.19 -1.20
N THR A 59 -16.28 19.50 -1.17
CA THR A 59 -14.99 20.04 -1.62
C THR A 59 -13.83 19.54 -0.75
N SER A 60 -14.03 19.52 0.57
CA SER A 60 -13.02 19.03 1.53
C SER A 60 -12.76 17.53 1.36
N VAL A 61 -13.83 16.74 1.29
CA VAL A 61 -13.76 15.29 1.06
C VAL A 61 -13.06 15.00 -0.28
N SER A 62 -13.42 15.70 -1.36
CA SER A 62 -12.79 15.53 -2.66
C SER A 62 -11.29 15.82 -2.64
N ALA A 63 -10.87 16.89 -1.95
CA ALA A 63 -9.45 17.23 -1.84
C ALA A 63 -8.67 16.13 -1.09
N ARG A 64 -9.22 15.63 0.01
CA ARG A 64 -8.60 14.56 0.80
C ARG A 64 -8.55 13.22 0.04
N LEU A 65 -9.60 12.89 -0.71
CA LEU A 65 -9.62 11.71 -1.58
C LEU A 65 -8.54 11.81 -2.67
N ALA A 66 -8.35 13.00 -3.26
CA ALA A 66 -7.27 13.21 -4.23
C ALA A 66 -5.89 12.95 -3.59
N THR A 67 -5.64 13.50 -2.39
CA THR A 67 -4.39 13.22 -1.65
C THR A 67 -4.22 11.74 -1.32
N LEU A 68 -5.30 11.05 -0.95
CA LEU A 68 -5.25 9.62 -0.65
C LEU A 68 -4.86 8.80 -1.89
N LEU A 69 -5.41 9.13 -3.05
CA LEU A 69 -5.06 8.47 -4.33
C LEU A 69 -3.61 8.74 -4.76
N GLU A 70 -3.11 9.96 -4.56
CA GLU A 70 -1.71 10.29 -4.82
C GLU A 70 -0.77 9.46 -3.93
N ASN A 71 -1.08 9.35 -2.65
CA ASN A 71 -0.31 8.55 -1.70
C ASN A 71 -0.38 7.04 -2.05
N ASP A 72 -1.56 6.54 -2.43
CA ASP A 72 -1.74 5.14 -2.84
C ASP A 72 -0.94 4.79 -4.11
N ALA A 73 -0.81 5.73 -5.05
CA ALA A 73 0.04 5.56 -6.23
C ALA A 73 1.53 5.43 -5.86
N LEU A 74 2.00 6.20 -4.88
CA LEU A 74 3.36 6.09 -4.36
C LEU A 74 3.59 4.74 -3.68
N LEU A 75 2.64 4.32 -2.84
CA LEU A 75 2.72 3.05 -2.14
C LEU A 75 2.71 1.86 -3.12
N THR A 76 1.84 1.89 -4.12
CA THR A 76 1.79 0.89 -5.19
C THR A 76 3.13 0.77 -5.91
N ARG A 77 3.78 1.90 -6.21
CA ARG A 77 5.12 1.90 -6.84
C ARG A 77 6.17 1.26 -5.94
N ALA A 78 6.13 1.53 -4.63
CA ALA A 78 7.06 0.93 -3.67
C ALA A 78 6.91 -0.61 -3.63
N ILE A 79 5.66 -1.10 -3.61
CA ILE A 79 5.36 -2.54 -3.65
C ILE A 79 5.87 -3.17 -4.95
N GLN A 80 5.61 -2.54 -6.11
CA GLN A 80 6.10 -3.01 -7.40
C GLN A 80 7.64 -3.07 -7.46
N GLY A 81 8.30 -2.06 -6.90
CA GLY A 81 9.76 -2.04 -6.75
C GLY A 81 10.25 -3.24 -5.95
N ARG A 82 9.62 -3.55 -4.81
CA ARG A 82 9.98 -4.72 -4.00
C ARG A 82 9.77 -6.05 -4.73
N LEU A 83 8.66 -6.20 -5.45
CA LEU A 83 8.40 -7.40 -6.25
C LEU A 83 9.48 -7.63 -7.33
N SER A 84 9.95 -6.56 -7.97
CA SER A 84 11.06 -6.63 -8.94
C SER A 84 12.36 -7.10 -8.28
N THR A 85 12.68 -6.57 -7.10
CA THR A 85 13.85 -6.99 -6.30
C THR A 85 13.76 -8.46 -5.92
N ILE A 86 12.64 -8.92 -5.37
CA ILE A 86 12.43 -10.34 -5.00
C ILE A 86 12.58 -11.25 -6.22
N THR A 87 12.03 -10.84 -7.37
CA THR A 87 12.16 -11.60 -8.62
C THR A 87 13.62 -11.76 -9.06
N THR A 88 14.40 -10.69 -8.90
CA THR A 88 15.83 -10.68 -9.21
C THR A 88 16.62 -11.58 -8.25
N GLU A 89 16.34 -11.47 -6.95
CA GLU A 89 16.95 -12.31 -5.90
C GLU A 89 16.66 -13.80 -6.12
N LEU A 90 15.41 -14.17 -6.39
CA LEU A 90 15.03 -15.55 -6.72
C LEU A 90 15.73 -16.08 -7.97
N SER A 91 15.86 -15.24 -9.00
CA SER A 91 16.56 -15.60 -10.24
C SER A 91 18.05 -15.84 -9.99
N ALA A 92 18.68 -15.02 -9.14
CA ALA A 92 20.08 -15.21 -8.73
C ALA A 92 20.26 -16.51 -7.94
N MET A 93 19.38 -16.81 -6.96
CA MET A 93 19.42 -18.06 -6.19
C MET A 93 19.29 -19.30 -7.08
N ARG A 94 18.43 -19.25 -8.11
CA ARG A 94 18.31 -20.34 -9.09
C ARG A 94 19.59 -20.55 -9.89
N LYS A 95 20.25 -19.47 -10.31
CA LYS A 95 21.56 -19.56 -10.99
C LYS A 95 22.62 -20.16 -10.07
N THR A 96 22.71 -19.69 -8.82
CA THR A 96 23.67 -20.23 -7.83
C THR A 96 23.42 -21.71 -7.55
N SER A 97 22.17 -22.14 -7.41
CA SER A 97 21.85 -23.57 -7.19
C SER A 97 22.16 -24.43 -8.43
N SER A 98 21.93 -23.91 -9.64
CA SER A 98 22.36 -24.59 -10.87
C SER A 98 23.87 -24.74 -10.95
N VAL A 99 24.62 -23.69 -10.60
CA VAL A 99 26.09 -23.71 -10.58
C VAL A 99 26.60 -24.69 -9.52
N ALA A 100 26.05 -24.65 -8.31
CA ALA A 100 26.42 -25.57 -7.23
C ALA A 100 26.22 -27.04 -7.63
N LYS A 101 25.11 -27.37 -8.31
CA LYS A 101 24.87 -28.72 -8.85
C LYS A 101 25.92 -29.14 -9.87
N SER A 102 26.35 -28.24 -10.74
CA SER A 102 27.40 -28.52 -11.73
C SER A 102 28.76 -28.82 -11.08
N TYR A 103 29.07 -28.18 -9.94
CA TYR A 103 30.32 -28.44 -9.21
C TYR A 103 30.29 -29.73 -8.38
N THR A 104 29.11 -30.17 -7.92
CA THR A 104 28.95 -31.45 -7.20
C THR A 104 28.73 -32.66 -8.10
N ALA A 105 28.57 -32.46 -9.41
CA ALA A 105 28.35 -33.53 -10.39
C ALA A 105 29.66 -34.08 -11.02
N VAL A 106 30.81 -33.78 -10.41
CA VAL A 106 32.14 -34.31 -10.77
C VAL A 106 32.56 -35.37 -9.78
#